data_AF-A0A0F6Z5E0-F1
#
_entry.id   AF-A0A0F6Z5E0-F1
#
_cell.length_a   1.000
_cell.length_b   1.000
_cell.length_c   1.000
_cell.angle_alpha   90.00
_cell.angle_beta   90.00
_cell.angle_gamma   90.00
#
_symmetry.space_group_name_H-M   'P 1'
#
loop_
_entity.id
_entity.type
_entity.pdbx_description
1 polymer ?
#
loop_
_entity_poly.entity_id
_entity_poly.type
_entity_poly.pdbx_seq_one_letter_code
_entity_poly.pdbx_strand_id
1 'polypeptide(L)'
;MALTSLLHQLADKKHSDLSRGDIVPRAFTVPTSTDAHAIHQDLEKLRNSVLKEQNHLTTVLGTWSEFLTSNSDNADILRSSAEFGLQLEQLRDKALEVEQRIKNSAQVDLTDLAHEIEICNQHHATLISAIQERLQSHTAELRAG
;
A
#
# COMPACT_ATOMS: atom_id res chain seq x y z
N MET A 1 -7.34 20.43 -4.89
CA MET A 1 -7.47 19.70 -6.17
C MET A 1 -6.39 18.61 -6.29
N ALA A 2 -5.10 18.96 -6.38
CA ALA A 2 -4.01 17.98 -6.57
C ALA A 2 -3.94 16.86 -5.51
N LEU A 3 -3.88 17.22 -4.21
CA LEU A 3 -3.85 16.23 -3.12
C LEU A 3 -5.10 15.34 -3.07
N THR A 4 -6.28 15.90 -3.37
CA THR A 4 -7.54 15.15 -3.43
C THR A 4 -7.51 14.12 -4.57
N SER A 5 -6.95 14.48 -5.72
CA SER A 5 -6.78 13.58 -6.85
C SER A 5 -5.74 12.50 -6.59
N LEU A 6 -4.62 12.84 -5.93
CA LEU A 6 -3.61 11.90 -5.47
C LEU A 6 -4.23 10.86 -4.52
N LEU A 7 -4.97 11.34 -3.51
CA LEU A 7 -5.68 10.49 -2.56
C LEU A 7 -6.68 9.55 -3.24
N HIS A 8 -7.43 10.06 -4.22
CA HIS A 8 -8.37 9.25 -5.00
C HIS A 8 -7.69 8.14 -5.81
N GLN A 9 -6.46 8.38 -6.29
CA GLN A 9 -5.71 7.37 -7.03
C GLN A 9 -5.15 6.29 -6.10
N LEU A 10 -4.72 6.65 -4.88
CA LEU A 10 -4.15 5.70 -3.91
C LEU A 10 -5.23 4.92 -3.15
N ALA A 11 -6.41 5.49 -2.92
CA ALA A 11 -7.53 4.84 -2.24
C ALA A 11 -8.06 3.59 -2.98
N ASP A 12 -8.65 2.67 -2.22
CA ASP A 12 -9.44 1.59 -2.79
C ASP A 12 -10.76 2.14 -3.34
N LYS A 13 -10.83 2.30 -4.67
CA LYS A 13 -12.01 2.84 -5.36
C LYS A 13 -13.29 2.05 -5.13
N LYS A 14 -13.21 0.76 -4.77
CA LYS A 14 -14.40 -0.07 -4.54
C LYS A 14 -14.95 0.10 -3.13
N HIS A 15 -14.08 0.39 -2.18
CA HIS A 15 -14.41 0.42 -0.75
C HIS A 15 -14.37 1.83 -0.14
N SER A 16 -13.87 2.83 -0.87
CA SER A 16 -13.80 4.22 -0.43
C SER A 16 -14.96 5.06 -0.96
N ASP A 17 -15.56 5.87 -0.08
CA ASP A 17 -16.47 6.96 -0.43
C ASP A 17 -15.80 8.32 -0.14
N LEU A 18 -15.11 8.86 -1.14
CA LEU A 18 -14.45 10.16 -1.02
C LEU A 18 -15.42 11.32 -0.83
N SER A 19 -16.69 11.17 -1.22
CA SER A 19 -17.71 12.21 -1.01
C SER A 19 -18.05 12.35 0.46
N ARG A 20 -17.96 11.24 1.21
CA ARG A 20 -18.17 11.17 2.65
C ARG A 20 -16.89 11.29 3.48
N GLY A 21 -15.73 11.18 2.84
CA GLY A 21 -14.43 11.19 3.51
C GLY A 21 -14.01 9.83 4.04
N ASP A 22 -14.76 8.77 3.73
CA ASP A 22 -14.44 7.38 4.10
C ASP A 22 -13.44 6.83 3.08
N ILE A 23 -12.15 6.84 3.44
CA ILE A 23 -11.07 6.46 2.53
C ILE A 23 -10.38 5.22 3.08
N VAL A 24 -10.45 4.14 2.31
CA VAL A 24 -9.93 2.84 2.69
C VAL A 24 -8.73 2.52 1.79
N PRO A 25 -7.55 2.20 2.34
CA PRO A 25 -6.43 1.74 1.54
C PRO A 25 -6.72 0.35 0.96
N ARG A 26 -6.13 0.04 -0.21
CA ARG A 26 -6.15 -1.34 -0.71
C ARG A 26 -5.35 -2.23 0.24
N ALA A 27 -5.91 -3.37 0.61
CA ALA A 27 -5.30 -4.31 1.54
C ALA A 27 -4.96 -5.65 0.86
N PHE A 28 -3.82 -6.21 1.22
CA PHE A 28 -3.45 -7.58 0.91
C PHE A 28 -4.07 -8.55 1.91
N THR A 29 -4.36 -9.77 1.45
CA THR A 29 -4.99 -10.80 2.26
C THR A 29 -3.98 -11.86 2.66
N VAL A 30 -4.05 -12.29 3.92
CA VAL A 30 -3.21 -13.37 4.45
C VAL A 30 -3.73 -14.71 3.92
N PRO A 31 -2.89 -15.56 3.33
CA PRO A 31 -3.29 -16.92 2.97
C PRO A 31 -3.65 -17.72 4.23
N THR A 32 -4.86 -18.28 4.27
CA THR A 32 -5.34 -19.08 5.42
C THR A 32 -5.44 -20.57 5.12
N SER A 33 -5.12 -20.98 3.89
CA SER A 33 -5.19 -22.39 3.50
C SER A 33 -4.08 -23.19 4.18
N THR A 34 -4.37 -24.45 4.50
CA THR A 34 -3.40 -25.43 5.01
C THR A 34 -2.89 -26.36 3.90
N ASP A 35 -3.51 -26.34 2.72
CA ASP A 35 -3.11 -27.16 1.58
C ASP A 35 -1.98 -26.48 0.79
N ALA A 36 -0.91 -27.22 0.52
CA ALA A 36 0.29 -26.66 -0.11
C ALA A 36 0.03 -26.12 -1.53
N HIS A 37 -0.86 -26.78 -2.29
CA HIS A 37 -1.21 -26.33 -3.64
C HIS A 37 -2.05 -25.05 -3.60
N ALA A 38 -3.02 -24.97 -2.70
CA ALA A 38 -3.82 -23.77 -2.47
C ALA A 38 -2.96 -22.60 -1.95
N ILE A 39 -2.05 -22.83 -1.01
CA ILE A 39 -1.11 -21.80 -0.53
C ILE A 39 -0.27 -21.28 -1.69
N HIS A 40 0.25 -22.17 -2.56
CA HIS A 40 1.03 -21.76 -3.72
C HIS A 40 0.24 -20.83 -4.67
N GLN A 41 -1.02 -21.16 -4.95
CA GLN A 41 -1.90 -20.29 -5.76
C GLN A 41 -2.16 -18.95 -5.08
N ASP A 42 -2.36 -18.93 -3.76
CA ASP A 42 -2.60 -17.70 -3.02
C ASP A 42 -1.35 -16.81 -2.95
N LEU A 43 -0.15 -17.40 -2.84
CA LEU A 43 1.12 -16.67 -2.95
C LEU A 43 1.33 -16.07 -4.34
N GLU A 44 0.95 -16.78 -5.40
CA GLU A 44 1.01 -16.26 -6.76
C GLU A 44 0.07 -15.06 -6.93
N LYS A 45 -1.17 -15.16 -6.45
CA LYS A 45 -2.14 -14.05 -6.44
C LYS A 45 -1.63 -12.86 -5.62
N LEU A 46 -1.04 -13.11 -4.45
CA LEU A 46 -0.45 -12.08 -3.59
C LEU A 46 0.65 -11.34 -4.34
N ARG A 47 1.64 -12.05 -4.89
CA ARG A 47 2.74 -11.46 -5.69
C ARG A 47 2.22 -10.64 -6.87
N ASN A 48 1.24 -11.15 -7.61
CA ASN A 48 0.64 -10.43 -8.73
C ASN A 48 -0.07 -9.15 -8.27
N SER A 49 -0.69 -9.18 -7.09
CA SER A 49 -1.34 -8.00 -6.49
C SER A 49 -0.31 -6.98 -6.02
N VAL A 50 0.76 -7.43 -5.36
CA VAL A 50 1.89 -6.58 -4.93
C VAL A 50 2.55 -5.91 -6.12
N LEU A 51 2.81 -6.63 -7.21
CA LEU A 51 3.39 -6.06 -8.42
C LEU A 51 2.47 -5.01 -9.07
N LYS A 52 1.16 -5.27 -9.11
CA LYS A 52 0.18 -4.28 -9.58
C LYS A 52 0.21 -3.03 -8.71
N GLU A 53 0.29 -3.18 -7.39
CA GLU A 53 0.34 -2.07 -6.46
C GLU A 53 1.63 -1.26 -6.59
N GLN A 54 2.78 -1.91 -6.75
CA GLN A 54 4.07 -1.24 -6.99
C GLN A 54 4.05 -0.40 -8.27
N ASN A 55 3.56 -0.98 -9.37
CA ASN A 55 3.44 -0.28 -10.64
C ASN A 55 2.47 0.90 -10.54
N HIS A 56 1.36 0.71 -9.83
CA HIS A 56 0.39 1.76 -9.57
C HIS A 56 1.00 2.89 -8.75
N LEU A 57 1.63 2.59 -7.62
CA LEU A 57 2.33 3.56 -6.78
C LEU A 57 3.38 4.33 -7.58
N THR A 58 4.21 3.64 -8.37
CA THR A 58 5.22 4.26 -9.23
C THR A 58 4.60 5.22 -10.25
N THR A 59 3.50 4.82 -10.89
CA THR A 59 2.78 5.65 -11.87
C THR A 59 2.18 6.89 -11.22
N VAL A 60 1.57 6.73 -10.05
CA VAL A 60 0.98 7.82 -9.27
C VAL A 60 2.08 8.80 -8.83
N LEU A 61 3.16 8.31 -8.23
CA LEU A 61 4.28 9.15 -7.79
C LEU A 61 4.95 9.87 -8.97
N GLY A 62 5.10 9.21 -10.12
CA GLY A 62 5.60 9.85 -11.34
C GLY A 62 4.71 11.00 -11.78
N THR A 63 3.39 10.76 -11.83
CA THR A 63 2.38 11.77 -12.23
C THR A 63 2.37 12.98 -11.31
N TRP A 64 2.55 12.76 -10.00
CA TRP A 64 2.47 13.82 -8.99
C TRP A 64 3.83 14.31 -8.48
N SER A 65 4.93 13.87 -9.09
CA SER A 65 6.30 14.15 -8.62
C SER A 65 6.60 15.64 -8.52
N GLU A 66 6.27 16.42 -9.55
CA GLU A 66 6.46 17.88 -9.56
C GLU A 66 5.65 18.56 -8.44
N PHE A 67 4.41 18.14 -8.24
CA PHE A 67 3.56 18.67 -7.17
C PHE A 67 4.10 18.31 -5.78
N LEU A 68 4.47 17.05 -5.56
CA LEU A 68 4.98 16.55 -4.29
C LEU A 68 6.33 17.17 -3.92
N THR A 69 7.15 17.53 -4.90
CA THR A 69 8.47 18.15 -4.68
C THR A 69 8.41 19.67 -4.64
N SER A 70 7.32 20.29 -5.10
CA SER A 70 7.18 21.76 -5.14
C SER A 70 7.07 22.44 -3.77
N ASN A 71 6.73 21.69 -2.72
CA ASN A 71 6.56 22.22 -1.36
C ASN A 71 7.13 21.25 -0.33
N SER A 72 7.95 21.75 0.61
CA SER A 72 8.47 21.01 1.76
C SER A 72 7.39 20.36 2.61
N ASP A 73 6.19 20.91 2.63
CA ASP A 73 5.06 20.38 3.40
C ASP A 73 4.53 19.03 2.87
N ASN A 74 4.97 18.60 1.70
CA ASN A 74 4.63 17.28 1.13
C ASN A 74 5.74 16.23 1.40
N ALA A 75 6.81 16.59 2.11
CA ALA A 75 7.94 15.70 2.37
C ALA A 75 7.53 14.43 3.14
N ASP A 76 6.55 14.53 4.04
CA ASP A 76 6.04 13.38 4.79
C ASP A 76 5.29 12.40 3.87
N ILE A 77 4.51 12.91 2.90
CA ILE A 77 3.84 12.08 1.89
C ILE A 77 4.87 11.35 1.04
N LEU A 78 5.95 12.03 0.61
CA LEU A 78 7.04 11.41 -0.13
C LEU A 78 7.75 10.33 0.69
N ARG A 79 8.02 10.58 1.97
CA ARG A 79 8.64 9.61 2.88
C ARG A 79 7.74 8.38 3.04
N SER A 80 6.48 8.56 3.40
CA SER A 80 5.53 7.44 3.57
C SER A 80 5.31 6.66 2.27
N SER A 81 5.38 7.34 1.11
CA SER A 81 5.31 6.67 -0.20
C SER A 81 6.53 5.79 -0.46
N ALA A 82 7.74 6.28 -0.14
CA ALA A 82 8.97 5.51 -0.27
C ALA A 82 8.99 4.31 0.68
N GLU A 83 8.59 4.51 1.93
CA GLU A 83 8.46 3.43 2.92
C GLU A 83 7.46 2.36 2.45
N PHE A 84 6.30 2.76 1.93
CA PHE A 84 5.33 1.82 1.37
C PHE A 84 5.89 1.06 0.16
N GLY A 85 6.61 1.73 -0.73
CA GLY A 85 7.30 1.09 -1.87
C GLY A 85 8.28 0.00 -1.43
N LEU A 86 9.11 0.29 -0.43
CA LEU A 86 10.06 -0.68 0.15
C LEU A 86 9.33 -1.87 0.79
N GLN A 87 8.23 -1.62 1.51
CA GLN A 87 7.44 -2.68 2.12
C GLN A 87 6.79 -3.61 1.10
N LEU A 88 6.36 -3.08 -0.05
CA LEU A 88 5.87 -3.91 -1.15
C LEU A 88 6.96 -4.84 -1.70
N GLU A 89 8.20 -4.36 -1.80
CA GLU A 89 9.33 -5.19 -2.25
C GLU A 89 9.64 -6.29 -1.23
N GLN A 90 9.70 -5.94 0.06
CA GLN A 90 9.91 -6.90 1.15
C GLN A 90 8.83 -7.97 1.18
N LEU A 91 7.55 -7.59 1.01
CA LEU A 91 6.43 -8.53 0.96
C LEU A 91 6.53 -9.48 -0.25
N ARG A 92 6.93 -8.98 -1.42
CA ARG A 92 7.15 -9.81 -2.61
C ARG A 92 8.25 -10.84 -2.36
N ASP A 93 9.37 -10.41 -1.80
CA ASP A 93 10.52 -11.27 -1.57
C ASP A 93 10.20 -12.32 -0.49
N LYS A 94 9.48 -11.94 0.58
CA LYS A 94 8.97 -12.88 1.59
C LYS A 94 8.02 -13.92 0.99
N ALA A 95 7.12 -13.51 0.09
CA ALA A 95 6.20 -14.44 -0.57
C ALA A 95 6.96 -15.47 -1.42
N LEU A 96 8.04 -15.06 -2.10
CA LEU A 96 8.93 -15.97 -2.84
C LEU A 96 9.69 -16.93 -1.92
N GLU A 97 10.20 -16.44 -0.79
CA GLU A 97 10.87 -17.27 0.22
C GLU A 97 9.93 -18.36 0.76
N VAL A 98 8.68 -18.03 1.07
CA VAL A 98 7.67 -19.00 1.50
C VAL A 98 7.41 -20.02 0.40
N GLU A 99 7.24 -19.58 -0.85
CA GLU A 99 7.02 -20.47 -1.99
C GLU A 99 8.16 -21.49 -2.17
N GLN A 100 9.40 -21.05 -1.97
CA GLN A 100 10.56 -21.92 -2.05
C GLN A 100 10.64 -22.89 -0.86
N ARG A 101 10.21 -22.47 0.34
CA ARG A 101 10.07 -23.35 1.50
C ARG A 101 9.01 -24.45 1.27
N ILE A 102 7.87 -24.11 0.66
CA ILE A 102 6.80 -25.07 0.31
C ILE A 102 7.32 -26.18 -0.61
N LYS A 103 8.17 -25.85 -1.59
CA LYS A 103 8.76 -26.84 -2.50
C LYS A 103 9.71 -27.82 -1.80
N ASN A 104 10.31 -27.41 -0.69
CA ASN A 104 11.38 -28.13 0.00
C ASN A 104 10.95 -28.78 1.33
N SER A 105 9.76 -28.45 1.86
CA SER A 105 9.26 -28.89 3.17
C SER A 105 7.77 -29.19 3.12
N ALA A 106 7.34 -30.23 3.85
CA ALA A 106 5.94 -30.61 3.97
C ALA A 106 5.13 -29.71 4.92
N GLN A 107 5.81 -28.92 5.77
CA GLN A 107 5.17 -28.00 6.71
C GLN A 107 5.56 -26.56 6.38
N VAL A 108 4.54 -25.70 6.33
CA VAL A 108 4.62 -24.31 5.89
C VAL A 108 4.19 -23.43 7.06
N ASP A 109 5.11 -22.61 7.55
CA ASP A 109 4.80 -21.55 8.50
C ASP A 109 4.55 -20.24 7.73
N LEU A 110 3.36 -19.69 7.91
CA LEU A 110 2.92 -18.45 7.27
C LEU A 110 2.94 -17.26 8.24
N THR A 111 3.36 -17.45 9.50
CA THR A 111 3.32 -16.41 10.53
C THR A 111 4.14 -15.18 10.11
N ASP A 112 5.36 -15.39 9.62
CA ASP A 112 6.21 -14.31 9.12
C ASP A 112 5.55 -13.57 7.96
N LEU A 113 4.95 -14.29 7.01
CA LEU A 113 4.29 -13.68 5.85
C LEU A 113 3.06 -12.88 6.26
N ALA A 114 2.26 -13.41 7.19
CA ALA A 114 1.10 -12.72 7.73
C ALA A 114 1.52 -11.39 8.38
N HIS A 115 2.61 -11.40 9.14
CA HIS A 115 3.17 -10.20 9.75
C HIS A 115 3.63 -9.17 8.71
N GLU A 116 4.35 -9.59 7.66
CA GLU A 116 4.76 -8.69 6.57
C GLU A 116 3.55 -8.10 5.81
N ILE A 117 2.49 -8.89 5.62
CA ILE A 117 1.24 -8.40 5.02
C ILE A 117 0.60 -7.31 5.89
N GLU A 118 0.54 -7.52 7.20
CA GLU A 118 0.01 -6.53 8.15
C GLU A 118 0.84 -5.24 8.13
N ILE A 119 2.18 -5.35 8.16
CA ILE A 119 3.08 -4.20 8.09
C ILE A 119 2.85 -3.44 6.78
N CYS A 120 2.76 -4.14 5.65
CA CYS A 120 2.54 -3.52 4.35
C CYS A 120 1.19 -2.78 4.28
N ASN A 121 0.13 -3.41 4.78
CA ASN A 121 -1.20 -2.79 4.87
C ASN A 121 -1.20 -1.55 5.77
N GLN A 122 -0.46 -1.59 6.89
CA GLN A 122 -0.31 -0.45 7.79
C GLN A 122 0.43 0.71 7.13
N HIS A 123 1.49 0.46 6.35
CA HIS A 123 2.21 1.51 5.64
C HIS A 123 1.34 2.17 4.56
N HIS A 124 0.49 1.39 3.87
CA HIS A 124 -0.48 1.97 2.94
C HIS A 124 -1.47 2.89 3.68
N ALA A 125 -1.99 2.44 4.83
CA ALA A 125 -2.89 3.26 5.65
C ALA A 125 -2.21 4.55 6.15
N THR A 126 -0.94 4.49 6.55
CA THR A 126 -0.15 5.65 6.96
C THR A 126 0.01 6.64 5.80
N LEU A 127 0.31 6.18 4.59
CA LEU A 127 0.39 7.03 3.41
C LEU A 127 -0.95 7.76 3.13
N ILE A 128 -2.07 7.04 3.19
CA ILE A 128 -3.41 7.63 3.02
C ILE A 128 -3.67 8.69 4.10
N SER A 129 -3.33 8.38 5.36
CA SER A 129 -3.52 9.29 6.50
C SER A 129 -2.70 10.56 6.35
N ALA A 130 -1.42 10.46 5.95
CA ALA A 130 -0.56 11.63 5.73
C ALA A 130 -1.14 12.58 4.66
N ILE A 131 -1.73 12.03 3.60
CA ILE A 131 -2.38 12.84 2.55
C ILE A 131 -3.66 13.50 3.08
N GLN A 132 -4.45 12.79 3.88
CA GLN A 132 -5.68 13.33 4.51
C GLN A 132 -5.36 14.45 5.49
N GLU A 133 -4.37 14.28 6.36
CA GLU A 133 -3.93 15.31 7.31
C GLU A 133 -3.48 16.57 6.55
N ARG A 134 -2.69 16.42 5.49
CA ARG A 134 -2.25 17.56 4.68
C ARG A 134 -3.43 18.29 4.02
N LEU A 135 -4.43 17.55 3.52
CA LEU A 135 -5.65 18.15 2.96
C LEU A 135 -6.43 18.97 4.00
N GLN A 136 -6.53 18.46 5.23
CA GLN A 136 -7.22 19.15 6.32
C GLN A 136 -6.49 20.43 6.72
N SER A 137 -5.16 20.36 6.91
CA SER A 137 -4.32 21.52 7.23
C SER A 137 -4.41 22.59 6.15
N HIS A 138 -4.29 22.21 4.88
CA HIS A 138 -4.40 23.16 3.76
C HIS A 138 -5.79 23.82 3.69
N THR A 139 -6.85 23.08 3.99
CA THR A 139 -8.21 23.64 4.01
C THR A 139 -8.41 24.59 5.20
N ALA A 140 -7.78 24.32 6.35
CA ALA A 140 -7.83 25.19 7.52
C ALA A 140 -7.07 26.51 7.29
N GLU A 141 -5.88 26.45 6.70
CA GLU A 141 -5.08 27.62 6.30
C GLU A 141 -5.90 28.55 5.38
N LEU A 142 -6.59 28.00 4.38
CA LEU A 142 -7.43 28.76 3.45
C LEU A 142 -8.66 29.41 4.08
N ARG A 143 -9.13 28.93 5.23
CA ARG A 143 -10.26 29.53 5.97
C ARG A 143 -9.82 30.58 6.99
N ALA A 144 -8.55 30.55 7.39
CA ALA A 144 -7.99 31.43 8.42
C ALA A 144 -7.36 32.71 7.84
N GLY A 145 -7.06 32.74 6.54
CA GLY A 145 -6.62 33.93 5.80
C GLY A 145 -7.77 34.65 5.12
#